data_AF-A0A552WJ06-F1
#
_entry.id   AF-A0A552WJ06-F1
#
_cell.length_a   1.000
_cell.length_b   1.000
_cell.length_c   1.000
_cell.angle_alpha   90.00
_cell.angle_beta   90.00
_cell.angle_gamma   90.00
#
_symmetry.space_group_name_H-M   'P 1'
#
loop_
_entity.id
_entity.type
_entity.pdbx_description
1 polymer ?
#
loop_
_entity_poly.entity_id
_entity_poly.type
_entity_poly.pdbx_seq_one_letter_code
_entity_poly.pdbx_strand_id
1 'polypeptide(L)'
;TTAEEAEREAERALAAVHRGVADRREGLARLTGQVSARRSRLEAAEAELGRLRATLTAAQERAATAHAEFIALEQQVAGVEEGEEGLDEAHEAATAELEDAEQAVTVLVEAERAAEAERATAAARRDTFALSLRRKDGTGALLDSGLPGLLGPVPEHVSVTPGWENALAAALGPLAEAAVAESVDVAVDAVRQARDRDGGQVRLVLAGAPTPADAGSPTPAYDGEAPPPGATWAAELVTVPDPAVRATLMRLLAGVVLVEDLADARRVLTDAPTLTAVTRAGDVLSVTAAHGGAPGAPSVLELHAAHEEAVAAVDDAAARVERARFALGPARERVDAARTGARATLEDLHASDARLTAVAERLGRLGSTLRGAEAEAERTRPAIARVEGEVTEHAAELAALAERLEIAQREPEQAEDDLTGATAARAAATEIARSARTAETDARLALRTLEEQVKALSGRAASLAAAARAEREARRRAAE
;
A
#
# COMPACT_ATOMS: atom_id res chain seq x y z
N THR A 1 26.32 31.87 78.10
CA THR A 1 27.27 32.99 77.89
C THR A 1 28.66 32.44 77.63
N THR A 2 29.58 33.23 77.08
CA THR A 2 30.98 32.79 76.82
C THR A 2 31.68 32.26 78.07
N ALA A 3 31.36 32.82 79.25
CA ALA A 3 31.87 32.34 80.54
C ALA A 3 31.34 30.94 80.93
N GLU A 4 30.09 30.62 80.61
CA GLU A 4 29.51 29.29 80.87
C GLU A 4 29.99 28.22 79.89
N GLU A 5 30.37 28.63 78.67
CA GLU A 5 31.03 27.75 77.71
C GLU A 5 32.45 27.42 78.19
N ALA A 6 33.20 28.43 78.65
CA ALA A 6 34.52 28.26 79.25
C ALA A 6 34.50 27.41 80.53
N GLU A 7 33.50 27.56 81.40
CA GLU A 7 33.30 26.69 82.58
C GLU A 7 33.08 25.23 82.16
N ARG A 8 32.19 24.99 81.21
CA ARG A 8 31.92 23.63 80.68
C ARG A 8 33.15 23.03 79.99
N GLU A 9 33.93 23.82 79.28
CA GLU A 9 35.17 23.39 78.65
C GLU A 9 36.24 23.01 79.68
N ALA A 10 36.43 23.83 80.71
CA ALA A 10 37.36 23.54 81.81
C ALA A 10 36.95 22.30 82.62
N GLU A 11 35.64 22.09 82.85
CA GLU A 11 35.13 20.86 83.50
C GLU A 11 35.38 19.61 82.64
N ARG A 12 35.18 19.70 81.32
CA ARG A 12 35.51 18.58 80.40
C ARG A 12 37.01 18.28 80.41
N ALA A 13 37.85 19.30 80.37
CA ALA A 13 39.31 19.16 80.42
C ALA A 13 39.77 18.48 81.71
N LEU A 14 39.27 18.91 82.88
CA LEU A 14 39.56 18.27 84.16
C LEU A 14 39.09 16.80 84.19
N ALA A 15 37.89 16.52 83.70
CA ALA A 15 37.38 15.16 83.60
C ALA A 15 38.17 14.27 82.62
N ALA A 16 38.81 14.85 81.59
CA ALA A 16 39.70 14.15 80.68
C ALA A 16 41.03 13.77 81.35
N VAL A 17 41.64 14.70 82.10
CA VAL A 17 42.90 14.44 82.85
C VAL A 17 42.69 13.37 83.92
N HIS A 18 41.60 13.44 84.70
CA HIS A 18 41.27 12.40 85.70
C HIS A 18 41.12 11.00 85.09
N ARG A 19 40.47 10.91 83.91
CA ARG A 19 40.31 9.63 83.20
C ARG A 19 41.64 9.12 82.65
N GLY A 20 42.49 9.98 82.10
CA GLY A 20 43.81 9.58 81.59
C GLY A 20 44.75 9.03 82.68
N VAL A 21 44.69 9.59 83.90
CA VAL A 21 45.41 9.05 85.07
C VAL A 21 44.87 7.67 85.48
N ALA A 22 43.55 7.44 85.41
CA ALA A 22 42.94 6.15 85.68
C ALA A 22 43.30 5.10 84.58
N ASP A 23 43.25 5.49 83.31
CA ASP A 23 43.59 4.64 82.17
C ASP A 23 45.05 4.17 82.22
N ARG A 24 45.98 5.02 82.66
CA ARG A 24 47.38 4.63 82.87
C ARG A 24 47.52 3.54 83.94
N ARG A 25 46.74 3.62 85.04
CA ARG A 25 46.71 2.59 86.09
C ARG A 25 46.12 1.27 85.58
N GLU A 26 45.19 1.33 84.62
CA GLU A 26 44.53 0.17 84.03
C GLU A 26 45.33 -0.47 82.86
N GLY A 27 46.32 0.24 82.29
CA GLY A 27 47.38 -0.31 81.43
C GLY A 27 47.51 0.35 80.05
N LEU A 28 48.62 1.04 79.82
CA LEU A 28 48.94 1.79 78.59
C LEU A 28 48.88 0.91 77.32
N ALA A 29 49.39 -0.32 77.39
CA ALA A 29 49.40 -1.26 76.26
C ALA A 29 47.99 -1.62 75.76
N ARG A 30 47.00 -1.69 76.66
CA ARG A 30 45.60 -1.97 76.32
C ARG A 30 44.99 -0.79 75.54
N LEU A 31 45.24 0.43 75.98
CA LEU A 31 44.74 1.65 75.33
C LEU A 31 45.38 1.84 73.93
N THR A 32 46.69 1.60 73.80
CA THR A 32 47.37 1.56 72.50
C THR A 32 46.74 0.50 71.58
N GLY A 33 46.44 -0.69 72.09
CA GLY A 33 45.76 -1.74 71.32
C GLY A 33 44.34 -1.34 70.87
N GLN A 34 43.58 -0.64 71.71
CA GLN A 34 42.26 -0.10 71.37
C GLN A 34 42.32 0.98 70.28
N VAL A 35 43.30 1.90 70.36
CA VAL A 35 43.55 2.90 69.32
C VAL A 35 43.90 2.23 67.99
N SER A 36 44.85 1.30 67.98
CA SER A 36 45.22 0.55 66.77
C SER A 36 44.03 -0.21 66.17
N ALA A 37 43.24 -0.90 67.00
CA ALA A 37 42.06 -1.62 66.53
C ALA A 37 40.98 -0.69 65.94
N ARG A 38 40.73 0.47 66.55
CA ARG A 38 39.76 1.45 66.03
C ARG A 38 40.27 2.13 64.76
N ARG A 39 41.56 2.44 64.68
CA ARG A 39 42.19 2.93 63.46
C ARG A 39 42.02 1.96 62.30
N SER A 40 42.31 0.67 62.52
CA SER A 40 42.10 -0.35 61.48
C SER A 40 40.64 -0.50 61.06
N ARG A 41 39.68 -0.34 61.98
CA ARG A 41 38.24 -0.34 61.64
C ARG A 41 37.84 0.88 60.82
N LEU A 42 38.34 2.06 61.16
CA LEU A 42 38.12 3.28 60.40
C LEU A 42 38.69 3.14 58.98
N GLU A 43 39.94 2.72 58.84
CA GLU A 43 40.59 2.49 57.55
C GLU A 43 39.81 1.47 56.69
N ALA A 44 39.28 0.41 57.32
CA ALA A 44 38.44 -0.58 56.63
C ALA A 44 37.09 0.02 56.16
N ALA A 45 36.44 0.84 57.00
CA ALA A 45 35.19 1.52 56.66
C ALA A 45 35.39 2.57 55.56
N GLU A 46 36.49 3.33 55.59
CA GLU A 46 36.88 4.27 54.54
C GLU A 46 37.16 3.56 53.20
N ALA A 47 37.82 2.40 53.24
CA ALA A 47 38.05 1.59 52.05
C ALA A 47 36.74 1.00 51.47
N GLU A 48 35.81 0.54 52.31
CA GLU A 48 34.46 0.12 51.88
C GLU A 48 33.69 1.29 51.28
N LEU A 49 33.72 2.47 51.92
CA LEU A 49 33.08 3.68 51.42
C LEU A 49 33.62 4.08 50.04
N GLY A 50 34.95 4.03 49.87
CA GLY A 50 35.61 4.27 48.60
C GLY A 50 35.13 3.30 47.51
N ARG A 51 35.00 2.00 47.83
CA ARG A 51 34.47 1.00 46.90
C ARG A 51 33.00 1.28 46.53
N LEU A 52 32.13 1.51 47.51
CA LEU A 52 30.72 1.79 47.26
C LEU A 52 30.51 3.06 46.43
N ARG A 53 31.27 4.13 46.70
CA ARG A 53 31.25 5.36 45.90
C ARG A 53 31.69 5.10 44.46
N ALA A 54 32.75 4.32 44.25
CA ALA A 54 33.17 3.93 42.91
C ALA A 54 32.09 3.13 42.17
N THR A 55 31.42 2.19 42.84
CA THR A 55 30.28 1.45 42.29
C THR A 55 29.12 2.37 41.92
N LEU A 56 28.77 3.34 42.77
CA LEU A 56 27.73 4.32 42.49
C LEU A 56 28.05 5.16 41.25
N THR A 57 29.27 5.71 41.17
CA THR A 57 29.71 6.50 40.01
C THR A 57 29.64 5.67 38.73
N ALA A 58 30.16 4.44 38.75
CA ALA A 58 30.11 3.56 37.58
C ALA A 58 28.68 3.16 37.18
N ALA A 59 27.75 3.04 38.13
CA ALA A 59 26.33 2.83 37.84
C ALA A 59 25.70 4.08 37.22
N GLN A 60 25.99 5.27 37.74
CA GLN A 60 25.49 6.54 37.22
C GLN A 60 26.02 6.85 35.81
N GLU A 61 27.31 6.59 35.54
CA GLU A 61 27.90 6.75 34.21
C GLU A 61 27.27 5.79 33.19
N ARG A 62 27.05 4.52 33.56
CA ARG A 62 26.33 3.55 32.72
C ARG A 62 24.90 3.98 32.43
N ALA A 63 24.18 4.49 33.44
CA ALA A 63 22.82 5.01 33.27
C ALA A 63 22.80 6.23 32.33
N ALA A 64 23.68 7.21 32.56
CA ALA A 64 23.76 8.41 31.73
C ALA A 64 24.10 8.07 30.26
N THR A 65 25.05 7.16 30.03
CA THR A 65 25.43 6.71 28.69
C THR A 65 24.27 5.99 28.01
N ALA A 66 23.64 5.03 28.69
CA ALA A 66 22.50 4.29 28.15
C ALA A 66 21.30 5.20 27.85
N HIS A 67 21.06 6.21 28.69
CA HIS A 67 19.99 7.18 28.49
C HIS A 67 20.27 8.09 27.28
N ALA A 68 21.49 8.60 27.14
CA ALA A 68 21.87 9.41 25.98
C ALA A 68 21.75 8.63 24.66
N GLU A 69 22.23 7.38 24.64
CA GLU A 69 22.07 6.49 23.48
C GLU A 69 20.60 6.16 23.19
N PHE A 70 19.79 5.98 24.23
CA PHE A 70 18.36 5.70 24.09
C PHE A 70 17.64 6.87 23.41
N ILE A 71 17.83 8.10 23.91
CA ILE A 71 17.21 9.31 23.34
C ILE A 71 17.68 9.54 21.89
N ALA A 72 18.97 9.35 21.62
CA ALA A 72 19.50 9.49 20.27
C ALA A 72 18.88 8.48 19.29
N LEU A 73 18.67 7.24 19.74
CA LEU A 73 18.05 6.20 18.92
C LEU A 73 16.54 6.42 18.74
N GLU A 74 15.84 6.87 19.77
CA GLU A 74 14.41 7.23 19.71
C GLU A 74 14.14 8.33 18.67
N GLN A 75 15.00 9.36 18.63
CA GLN A 75 14.92 10.42 17.61
C GLN A 75 15.19 9.90 16.19
N GLN A 76 16.08 8.91 16.03
CA GLN A 76 16.32 8.29 14.73
C GLN A 76 15.12 7.48 14.23
N VAL A 77 14.40 6.78 15.13
CA VAL A 77 13.19 6.02 14.77
C VAL A 77 12.10 6.93 14.23
N ALA A 78 11.82 8.03 14.91
CA ALA A 78 10.78 8.96 14.48
C ALA A 78 11.00 9.48 13.04
N GLY A 79 12.26 9.67 12.63
CA GLY A 79 12.59 10.05 11.26
C GLY A 79 12.59 8.90 10.25
N VAL A 80 12.67 7.64 10.70
CA VAL A 80 12.53 6.45 9.84
C VAL A 80 11.06 6.16 9.58
N GLU A 81 10.20 6.25 10.60
CA GLU A 81 8.75 6.04 10.49
C GLU A 81 8.10 7.00 9.46
N GLU A 82 8.50 8.29 9.41
CA GLU A 82 8.05 9.23 8.37
C GLU A 82 8.44 8.79 6.94
N GLY A 83 9.53 8.03 6.78
CA GLY A 83 9.98 7.53 5.48
C GLY A 83 9.32 6.22 5.05
N GLU A 84 8.59 5.56 5.95
CA GLU A 84 7.84 4.33 5.67
C GLU A 84 6.42 4.60 5.19
N GLU A 85 5.93 5.83 5.37
CA GLU A 85 4.67 6.31 4.82
C GLU A 85 4.67 6.13 3.29
N GLY A 86 4.01 5.07 2.83
CA GLY A 86 3.82 4.76 1.40
C GLY A 86 4.48 3.45 0.92
N LEU A 87 5.22 2.72 1.75
CA LEU A 87 5.73 1.39 1.35
C LEU A 87 4.60 0.38 1.14
N ASP A 88 3.62 0.35 2.05
CA ASP A 88 2.43 -0.48 1.93
C ASP A 88 1.61 -0.09 0.70
N GLU A 89 1.34 1.21 0.52
CA GLU A 89 0.60 1.72 -0.64
C GLU A 89 1.32 1.40 -1.97
N ALA A 90 2.65 1.50 -2.00
CA ALA A 90 3.45 1.14 -3.16
C ALA A 90 3.37 -0.36 -3.46
N HIS A 91 3.39 -1.21 -2.43
CA HIS A 91 3.27 -2.66 -2.59
C HIS A 91 1.86 -3.07 -3.05
N GLU A 92 0.82 -2.46 -2.49
CA GLU A 92 -0.56 -2.67 -2.92
C GLU A 92 -0.74 -2.25 -4.39
N ALA A 93 -0.24 -1.08 -4.78
CA ALA A 93 -0.30 -0.59 -6.16
C ALA A 93 0.45 -1.52 -7.13
N ALA A 94 1.65 -1.99 -6.76
CA ALA A 94 2.43 -2.91 -7.57
C ALA A 94 1.76 -4.29 -7.73
N THR A 95 1.08 -4.77 -6.68
CA THR A 95 0.34 -6.04 -6.71
C THR A 95 -0.92 -5.91 -7.57
N ALA A 96 -1.66 -4.80 -7.46
CA ALA A 96 -2.82 -4.53 -8.31
C ALA A 96 -2.44 -4.46 -9.80
N GLU A 97 -1.32 -3.79 -10.12
CA GLU A 97 -0.80 -3.72 -11.49
C GLU A 97 -0.38 -5.11 -12.03
N LEU A 98 0.17 -5.98 -11.17
CA LEU A 98 0.48 -7.36 -11.53
C LEU A 98 -0.79 -8.17 -11.83
N GLU A 99 -1.80 -8.08 -10.97
CA GLU A 99 -3.09 -8.75 -11.16
C GLU A 99 -3.77 -8.29 -12.47
N ASP A 100 -3.79 -6.98 -12.73
CA ASP A 100 -4.34 -6.41 -13.95
C ASP A 100 -3.59 -6.90 -15.21
N ALA A 101 -2.26 -6.98 -15.15
CA ALA A 101 -1.44 -7.48 -16.24
C ALA A 101 -1.68 -8.98 -16.51
N GLU A 102 -1.78 -9.80 -15.45
CA GLU A 102 -2.06 -11.23 -15.57
C GLU A 102 -3.47 -11.50 -16.11
N GLN A 103 -4.45 -10.70 -15.68
CA GLN A 103 -5.81 -10.74 -16.21
C GLN A 103 -5.84 -10.37 -17.70
N ALA A 104 -5.09 -9.35 -18.12
CA ALA A 104 -5.00 -8.97 -19.53
C ALA A 104 -4.44 -10.11 -20.40
N VAL A 105 -3.39 -10.80 -19.94
CA VAL A 105 -2.85 -11.98 -20.63
C VAL A 105 -3.90 -13.09 -20.71
N THR A 106 -4.64 -13.35 -19.63
CA THR A 106 -5.70 -14.38 -19.60
C THR A 106 -6.77 -14.10 -20.64
N VAL A 107 -7.29 -12.87 -20.68
CA VAL A 107 -8.29 -12.43 -21.67
C VAL A 107 -7.77 -12.59 -23.10
N LEU A 108 -6.51 -12.24 -23.37
CA LEU A 108 -5.91 -12.36 -24.70
C LEU A 108 -5.71 -13.82 -25.13
N VAL A 109 -5.32 -14.71 -24.22
CA VAL A 109 -5.21 -16.15 -24.50
C VAL A 109 -6.58 -16.77 -24.80
N GLU A 110 -7.61 -16.38 -24.05
CA GLU A 110 -8.98 -16.82 -24.32
C GLU A 110 -9.49 -16.31 -25.67
N ALA A 111 -9.22 -15.04 -26.00
CA ALA A 111 -9.57 -14.45 -27.29
C ALA A 111 -8.85 -15.14 -28.46
N GLU A 112 -7.56 -15.47 -28.32
CA GLU A 112 -6.81 -16.25 -29.31
C GLU A 112 -7.45 -17.62 -29.53
N ARG A 113 -7.72 -18.37 -28.45
CA ARG A 113 -8.32 -19.71 -28.52
C ARG A 113 -9.72 -19.69 -29.14
N ALA A 114 -10.55 -18.72 -28.77
CA ALA A 114 -11.88 -18.56 -29.34
C ALA A 114 -11.80 -18.26 -30.85
N ALA A 115 -10.94 -17.33 -31.26
CA ALA A 115 -10.74 -17.00 -32.67
C ALA A 115 -10.16 -18.19 -33.46
N GLU A 116 -9.27 -18.99 -32.88
CA GLU A 116 -8.77 -20.22 -33.51
C GLU A 116 -9.87 -21.27 -33.71
N ALA A 117 -10.74 -21.46 -32.72
CA ALA A 117 -11.87 -22.40 -32.80
C ALA A 117 -12.90 -21.96 -33.85
N GLU A 118 -13.20 -20.66 -33.91
CA GLU A 118 -14.07 -20.09 -34.94
C GLU A 118 -13.46 -20.25 -36.33
N ARG A 119 -12.16 -19.95 -36.49
CA ARG A 119 -11.44 -20.15 -37.75
C ARG A 119 -11.50 -21.60 -38.21
N ALA A 120 -11.28 -22.56 -37.30
CA ALA A 120 -11.36 -23.99 -37.64
C ALA A 120 -12.76 -24.40 -38.08
N THR A 121 -13.80 -23.89 -37.40
CA THR A 121 -15.21 -24.13 -37.75
C THR A 121 -15.56 -23.55 -39.11
N ALA A 122 -15.17 -22.29 -39.37
CA ALA A 122 -15.39 -21.62 -40.64
C ALA A 122 -14.62 -22.32 -41.79
N ALA A 123 -13.38 -22.75 -41.55
CA ALA A 123 -12.59 -23.49 -42.53
C ALA A 123 -13.22 -24.83 -42.89
N ALA A 124 -13.72 -25.58 -41.90
CA ALA A 124 -14.42 -26.83 -42.15
C ALA A 124 -15.70 -26.63 -42.99
N ARG A 125 -16.46 -25.55 -42.73
CA ARG A 125 -17.64 -25.17 -43.53
C ARG A 125 -17.25 -24.78 -44.95
N ARG A 126 -16.25 -23.90 -45.10
CA ARG A 126 -15.69 -23.51 -46.40
C ARG A 126 -15.30 -24.73 -47.23
N ASP A 127 -14.55 -25.66 -46.64
CA ASP A 127 -14.06 -26.86 -47.33
C ASP A 127 -15.21 -27.82 -47.68
N THR A 128 -16.23 -27.90 -46.83
CA THR A 128 -17.46 -28.66 -47.10
C THR A 128 -18.20 -28.07 -48.30
N PHE A 129 -18.45 -26.76 -48.31
CA PHE A 129 -19.12 -26.10 -49.44
C PHE A 129 -18.27 -26.15 -50.72
N ALA A 130 -16.95 -26.00 -50.61
CA ALA A 130 -16.05 -26.16 -51.74
C ALA A 130 -16.14 -27.57 -52.35
N LEU A 131 -16.24 -28.61 -51.51
CA LEU A 131 -16.44 -29.98 -51.97
C LEU A 131 -17.81 -30.17 -52.63
N SER A 132 -18.87 -29.56 -52.08
CA SER A 132 -20.22 -29.59 -52.65
C SER A 132 -20.33 -28.84 -53.99
N LEU A 133 -19.54 -27.77 -54.19
CA LEU A 133 -19.48 -27.00 -55.42
C LEU A 133 -18.67 -27.68 -56.53
N ARG A 134 -17.75 -28.61 -56.20
CA ARG A 134 -17.02 -29.40 -57.19
C ARG A 134 -17.95 -30.40 -57.87
N ARG A 135 -18.39 -30.05 -59.09
CA ARG A 135 -19.34 -30.84 -59.88
C ARG A 135 -18.69 -32.04 -60.57
N LYS A 136 -19.52 -33.06 -60.83
CA LYS A 136 -19.18 -34.26 -61.62
C LYS A 136 -20.07 -34.38 -62.85
N ASP A 137 -20.34 -33.27 -63.53
CA ASP A 137 -21.08 -33.25 -64.80
C ASP A 137 -20.26 -32.61 -65.91
N GLY A 138 -20.81 -32.59 -67.13
CA GLY A 138 -20.07 -32.18 -68.32
C GLY A 138 -19.59 -30.74 -68.29
N THR A 139 -20.34 -29.84 -67.65
CA THR A 139 -19.92 -28.43 -67.51
C THR A 139 -18.76 -28.32 -66.52
N GLY A 140 -18.81 -29.06 -65.40
CA GLY A 140 -17.68 -29.15 -64.46
C GLY A 140 -16.42 -29.75 -65.09
N ALA A 141 -16.54 -30.88 -65.80
CA ALA A 141 -15.42 -31.52 -66.49
C ALA A 141 -14.81 -30.64 -67.59
N LEU A 142 -15.63 -29.81 -68.24
CA LEU A 142 -15.18 -28.82 -69.21
C LEU A 142 -14.38 -27.70 -68.54
N LEU A 143 -14.85 -27.15 -67.41
CA LEU A 143 -14.11 -26.14 -66.63
C LEU A 143 -12.77 -26.69 -66.13
N ASP A 144 -12.75 -27.92 -65.62
CA ASP A 144 -11.52 -28.61 -65.17
C ASP A 144 -10.52 -28.87 -66.30
N SER A 145 -10.99 -28.89 -67.55
CA SER A 145 -10.13 -29.12 -68.72
C SER A 145 -9.23 -27.93 -69.07
N GLY A 146 -9.53 -26.74 -68.54
CA GLY A 146 -8.75 -25.52 -68.77
C GLY A 146 -8.82 -25.01 -70.22
N LEU A 147 -9.94 -25.23 -70.92
CA LEU A 147 -10.12 -24.71 -72.28
C LEU A 147 -9.96 -23.16 -72.26
N PRO A 148 -9.06 -22.58 -73.08
CA PRO A 148 -8.89 -21.15 -73.17
C PRO A 148 -10.19 -20.43 -73.55
N GLY A 149 -10.45 -19.29 -72.89
CA GLY A 149 -11.63 -18.46 -73.12
C GLY A 149 -12.86 -18.82 -72.28
N LEU A 150 -12.80 -19.86 -71.44
CA LEU A 150 -13.77 -20.06 -70.36
C LEU A 150 -13.39 -19.19 -69.16
N LEU A 151 -14.32 -18.33 -68.74
CA LEU A 151 -14.12 -17.34 -67.66
C LEU A 151 -14.49 -17.89 -66.28
N GLY A 152 -14.96 -19.13 -66.18
CA GLY A 152 -15.40 -19.76 -64.93
C GLY A 152 -16.92 -20.02 -64.87
N PRO A 153 -17.43 -20.61 -63.79
CA PRO A 153 -18.86 -20.86 -63.59
C PRO A 153 -19.63 -19.56 -63.29
N VAL A 154 -20.90 -19.47 -63.71
CA VAL A 154 -21.77 -18.29 -63.52
C VAL A 154 -21.79 -17.75 -62.08
N PRO A 155 -21.88 -18.58 -61.02
CA PRO A 155 -21.85 -18.11 -59.63
C PRO A 155 -20.64 -17.23 -59.28
N GLU A 156 -19.45 -17.49 -59.84
CA GLU A 156 -18.24 -16.68 -59.58
C GLU A 156 -18.30 -15.27 -60.18
N HIS A 157 -19.25 -15.02 -61.09
CA HIS A 157 -19.45 -13.72 -61.75
C HIS A 157 -20.63 -12.94 -61.18
N VAL A 158 -21.38 -13.52 -60.23
CA VAL A 158 -22.68 -13.00 -59.80
C VAL A 158 -22.77 -13.01 -58.28
N SER A 159 -22.96 -11.83 -57.69
CA SER A 159 -23.34 -11.71 -56.29
C SER A 159 -24.84 -11.38 -56.19
N VAL A 160 -25.56 -12.13 -55.35
CA VAL A 160 -27.00 -11.97 -55.16
C VAL A 160 -27.25 -11.32 -53.80
N THR A 161 -28.31 -10.52 -53.71
CA THR A 161 -28.76 -9.98 -52.42
C THR A 161 -29.16 -11.12 -51.48
N PRO A 162 -28.69 -11.14 -50.21
CA PRO A 162 -28.93 -12.23 -49.29
C PRO A 162 -30.40 -12.65 -49.17
N GLY A 163 -30.67 -13.94 -49.31
CA GLY A 163 -32.00 -14.54 -49.20
C GLY A 163 -32.82 -14.54 -50.49
N TRP A 164 -32.23 -14.19 -51.63
CA TRP A 164 -32.82 -14.25 -52.97
C TRP A 164 -32.09 -15.22 -53.92
N GLU A 165 -31.10 -15.95 -53.43
CA GLU A 165 -30.25 -16.87 -54.20
C GLU A 165 -31.08 -17.96 -54.89
N ASN A 166 -32.05 -18.53 -54.17
CA ASN A 166 -32.93 -19.57 -54.69
C ASN A 166 -33.89 -19.05 -55.76
N ALA A 167 -34.41 -17.83 -55.57
CA ALA A 167 -35.25 -17.17 -56.57
C ALA A 167 -34.46 -16.90 -57.86
N LEU A 168 -33.22 -16.42 -57.74
CA LEU A 168 -32.39 -16.17 -58.92
C LEU A 168 -31.92 -17.47 -59.60
N ALA A 169 -31.57 -18.49 -58.82
CA ALA A 169 -31.23 -19.80 -59.37
C ALA A 169 -32.40 -20.39 -60.17
N ALA A 170 -33.62 -20.27 -59.64
CA ALA A 170 -34.83 -20.70 -60.32
C ALA A 170 -35.13 -19.87 -61.58
N ALA A 171 -34.91 -18.55 -61.54
CA ALA A 171 -35.07 -17.65 -62.69
C ALA A 171 -34.11 -18.00 -63.83
N LEU A 172 -32.84 -18.27 -63.52
CA LEU A 172 -31.82 -18.66 -64.51
C LEU A 172 -31.96 -20.13 -64.94
N GLY A 173 -32.64 -20.95 -64.12
CA GLY A 173 -32.87 -22.36 -64.37
C GLY A 173 -31.55 -23.11 -64.62
N PRO A 174 -31.43 -23.91 -65.70
CA PRO A 174 -30.20 -24.62 -66.01
C PRO A 174 -28.97 -23.72 -66.20
N LEU A 175 -29.16 -22.43 -66.53
CA LEU A 175 -28.05 -21.50 -66.75
C LEU A 175 -27.45 -20.99 -65.44
N ALA A 176 -28.12 -21.17 -64.29
CA ALA A 176 -27.52 -20.89 -62.98
C ALA A 176 -26.24 -21.72 -62.74
N GLU A 177 -26.14 -22.86 -63.42
CA GLU A 177 -25.02 -23.78 -63.36
C GLU A 177 -24.12 -23.72 -64.61
N ALA A 178 -24.29 -22.74 -65.50
CA ALA A 178 -23.50 -22.68 -66.73
C ALA A 178 -22.04 -22.22 -66.47
N ALA A 179 -21.16 -22.51 -67.42
CA ALA A 179 -19.86 -21.86 -67.53
C ALA A 179 -19.98 -20.62 -68.41
N VAL A 180 -19.26 -19.56 -68.06
CA VAL A 180 -19.17 -18.33 -68.85
C VAL A 180 -18.08 -18.51 -69.91
N ALA A 181 -18.43 -18.32 -71.19
CA ALA A 181 -17.50 -18.33 -72.31
C ALA A 181 -17.35 -16.90 -72.86
N GLU A 182 -16.12 -16.50 -73.20
CA GLU A 182 -15.82 -15.15 -73.68
C GLU A 182 -16.42 -14.82 -75.05
N SER A 183 -16.76 -15.84 -75.85
CA SER A 183 -17.29 -15.67 -77.21
C SER A 183 -18.07 -16.88 -77.70
N VAL A 184 -18.79 -16.70 -78.81
CA VAL A 184 -19.50 -17.78 -79.51
C VAL A 184 -18.52 -18.86 -80.01
N ASP A 185 -17.35 -18.46 -80.50
CA ASP A 185 -16.34 -19.40 -81.03
C ASP A 185 -15.84 -20.34 -79.93
N VAL A 186 -15.52 -19.77 -78.76
CA VAL A 186 -15.12 -20.55 -77.58
C VAL A 186 -16.24 -21.48 -77.13
N ALA A 187 -17.50 -21.05 -77.19
CA ALA A 187 -18.62 -21.92 -76.84
C ALA A 187 -18.80 -23.09 -77.83
N VAL A 188 -18.56 -22.85 -79.12
CA VAL A 188 -18.56 -23.92 -80.12
C VAL A 188 -17.45 -24.93 -79.85
N ASP A 189 -16.24 -24.45 -79.53
CA ASP A 189 -15.10 -25.31 -79.23
C ASP A 189 -15.32 -26.10 -77.92
N ALA A 190 -15.90 -25.46 -76.91
CA ALA A 190 -16.32 -26.12 -75.67
C ALA A 190 -17.32 -27.27 -75.90
N VAL A 191 -18.35 -27.04 -76.73
CA VAL A 191 -19.33 -28.07 -77.07
C VAL A 191 -18.72 -29.21 -77.88
N ARG A 192 -17.81 -28.91 -78.81
CA ARG A 192 -17.06 -29.94 -79.57
C ARG A 192 -16.19 -30.79 -78.64
N GLN A 193 -15.42 -30.15 -77.77
CA GLN A 193 -14.56 -30.85 -76.82
C GLN A 193 -15.36 -31.74 -75.86
N ALA A 194 -16.51 -31.26 -75.36
CA ALA A 194 -17.39 -32.06 -74.52
C ALA A 194 -17.94 -33.28 -75.27
N ARG A 195 -18.26 -33.14 -76.56
CA ARG A 195 -18.67 -34.27 -77.42
C ARG A 195 -17.54 -35.26 -77.66
N ASP A 196 -16.36 -34.77 -78.02
CA ASP A 196 -15.21 -35.63 -78.39
C ASP A 196 -14.66 -36.42 -77.20
N ARG A 197 -14.93 -35.97 -75.97
CA ARG A 197 -14.51 -36.62 -74.72
C ARG A 197 -15.63 -37.39 -74.02
N ASP A 198 -16.78 -37.57 -74.67
CA ASP A 198 -17.98 -38.15 -74.05
C ASP A 198 -18.33 -37.50 -72.69
N GLY A 199 -18.06 -36.20 -72.56
CA GLY A 199 -18.18 -35.43 -71.32
C GLY A 199 -19.63 -35.15 -70.91
N GLY A 200 -20.62 -35.51 -71.72
CA GLY A 200 -22.04 -35.25 -71.44
C GLY A 200 -22.49 -33.84 -71.85
N GLN A 201 -23.60 -33.37 -71.26
CA GLN A 201 -24.16 -32.06 -71.59
C GLN A 201 -23.39 -30.93 -70.91
N VAL A 202 -23.09 -29.88 -71.68
CA VAL A 202 -22.50 -28.63 -71.19
C VAL A 202 -23.50 -27.49 -71.29
N ARG A 203 -23.46 -26.57 -70.33
CA ARG A 203 -24.29 -25.35 -70.29
C ARG A 203 -23.37 -24.14 -70.32
N LEU A 204 -23.62 -23.21 -71.23
CA LEU A 204 -22.74 -22.07 -71.48
C LEU A 204 -23.53 -20.76 -71.49
N VAL A 205 -22.99 -19.73 -70.83
CA VAL A 205 -23.43 -18.33 -70.92
C VAL A 205 -22.36 -17.55 -71.65
N LEU A 206 -22.73 -16.77 -72.66
CA LEU A 206 -21.77 -16.06 -73.51
C LEU A 206 -21.58 -14.64 -72.99
N ALA A 207 -20.36 -14.25 -72.66
CA ALA A 207 -20.02 -12.87 -72.38
C ALA A 207 -20.11 -12.04 -73.68
N GLY A 208 -20.71 -10.84 -73.62
CA GLY A 208 -20.71 -9.92 -74.75
C GLY A 208 -21.70 -10.25 -75.88
N ALA A 209 -22.81 -10.93 -75.59
CA ALA A 209 -23.87 -11.12 -76.59
C ALA A 209 -24.40 -9.77 -77.11
N PRO A 210 -24.47 -9.54 -78.44
CA PRO A 210 -24.84 -8.23 -79.02
C PRO A 210 -26.19 -7.73 -78.49
N THR A 211 -26.27 -6.46 -78.08
CA THR A 211 -27.46 -5.89 -77.43
C THR A 211 -28.62 -5.75 -78.42
N PRO A 212 -29.89 -5.83 -77.99
CA PRO A 212 -31.01 -5.60 -78.90
C PRO A 212 -31.01 -4.19 -79.51
N ALA A 213 -30.33 -3.22 -78.87
CA ALA A 213 -30.01 -1.91 -79.43
C ALA A 213 -29.13 -2.02 -80.70
N ASP A 214 -28.25 -3.02 -80.79
CA ASP A 214 -27.43 -3.33 -81.98
C ASP A 214 -28.23 -4.07 -83.07
N ALA A 215 -29.40 -4.62 -82.72
CA ALA A 215 -30.24 -5.46 -83.60
C ALA A 215 -31.61 -4.86 -83.96
N GLY A 216 -31.93 -3.63 -83.50
CA GLY A 216 -33.20 -2.95 -83.79
C GLY A 216 -34.43 -3.54 -83.12
N SER A 217 -34.26 -4.36 -82.08
CA SER A 217 -35.36 -4.99 -81.34
C SER A 217 -35.83 -4.11 -80.17
N PRO A 218 -37.12 -4.19 -79.76
CA PRO A 218 -37.61 -3.49 -78.58
C PRO A 218 -36.73 -3.80 -77.36
N THR A 219 -36.33 -2.77 -76.63
CA THR A 219 -35.60 -2.92 -75.37
C THR A 219 -36.46 -3.72 -74.38
N PRO A 220 -35.86 -4.65 -73.62
CA PRO A 220 -36.58 -5.34 -72.54
C PRO A 220 -37.08 -4.32 -71.51
N ALA A 221 -38.20 -4.63 -70.85
CA ALA A 221 -39.00 -3.79 -69.95
C ALA A 221 -38.29 -3.39 -68.63
N TYR A 222 -37.01 -3.00 -68.70
CA TYR A 222 -36.19 -2.53 -67.58
C TYR A 222 -35.88 -1.04 -67.67
N ASP A 223 -35.95 -0.44 -68.87
CA ASP A 223 -35.57 0.95 -69.07
C ASP A 223 -36.67 1.94 -68.61
N GLY A 224 -36.72 2.14 -67.29
CA GLY A 224 -37.43 3.26 -66.64
C GLY A 224 -38.85 2.98 -66.14
N GLU A 225 -39.34 1.74 -66.24
CA GLU A 225 -40.65 1.34 -65.72
C GLU A 225 -40.52 0.69 -64.33
N ALA A 226 -41.26 1.22 -63.35
CA ALA A 226 -41.24 0.66 -62.00
C ALA A 226 -41.82 -0.77 -62.01
N PRO A 227 -41.27 -1.70 -61.21
CA PRO A 227 -41.83 -3.04 -61.13
C PRO A 227 -43.27 -2.97 -60.59
N PRO A 228 -44.14 -3.94 -60.94
CA PRO A 228 -45.48 -4.03 -60.39
C PRO A 228 -45.43 -3.99 -58.84
N PRO A 229 -46.44 -3.39 -58.17
CA PRO A 229 -46.43 -3.26 -56.71
C PRO A 229 -46.16 -4.60 -56.01
N GLY A 230 -45.30 -4.62 -55.00
CA GLY A 230 -44.94 -5.85 -54.28
C GLY A 230 -44.06 -6.84 -55.06
N ALA A 231 -43.44 -6.39 -56.15
CA ALA A 231 -42.41 -7.13 -56.87
C ALA A 231 -41.15 -6.26 -57.03
N THR A 232 -40.01 -6.93 -57.19
CA THR A 232 -38.72 -6.30 -57.46
C THR A 232 -38.15 -6.85 -58.76
N TRP A 233 -37.51 -6.04 -59.58
CA TRP A 233 -36.84 -6.57 -60.77
C TRP A 233 -35.70 -7.51 -60.37
N ALA A 234 -35.61 -8.70 -60.97
CA ALA A 234 -34.53 -9.64 -60.66
C ALA A 234 -33.14 -9.03 -60.88
N ALA A 235 -33.02 -8.16 -61.89
CA ALA A 235 -31.83 -7.39 -62.21
C ALA A 235 -31.36 -6.46 -61.08
N GLU A 236 -32.26 -5.92 -60.24
CA GLU A 236 -31.91 -4.99 -59.16
C GLU A 236 -31.26 -5.71 -57.96
N LEU A 237 -31.53 -7.00 -57.79
CA LEU A 237 -31.01 -7.81 -56.67
C LEU A 237 -29.71 -8.54 -57.01
N VAL A 238 -29.12 -8.24 -58.17
CA VAL A 238 -27.97 -8.93 -58.75
C VAL A 238 -26.85 -7.95 -59.08
N THR A 239 -25.67 -8.21 -58.55
CA THR A 239 -24.44 -7.46 -58.86
C THR A 239 -23.53 -8.31 -59.74
N VAL A 240 -23.13 -7.76 -60.90
CA VAL A 240 -22.23 -8.43 -61.85
C VAL A 240 -21.09 -7.48 -62.22
N PRO A 241 -19.86 -7.72 -61.70
CA PRO A 241 -18.72 -6.84 -61.92
C PRO A 241 -18.33 -6.72 -63.40
N ASP A 242 -18.26 -7.85 -64.11
CA ASP A 242 -17.86 -7.88 -65.53
C ASP A 242 -18.97 -7.30 -66.43
N PRO A 243 -18.71 -6.21 -67.18
CA PRO A 243 -19.67 -5.62 -68.10
C PRO A 243 -20.21 -6.55 -69.18
N ALA A 244 -19.39 -7.43 -69.73
CA ALA A 244 -19.75 -8.33 -70.80
C ALA A 244 -20.68 -9.45 -70.30
N VAL A 245 -20.44 -9.95 -69.08
CA VAL A 245 -21.31 -10.94 -68.42
C VAL A 245 -22.61 -10.29 -67.94
N ARG A 246 -22.52 -9.07 -67.39
CA ARG A 246 -23.68 -8.31 -66.93
C ARG A 246 -24.70 -8.11 -68.04
N ALA A 247 -24.27 -7.68 -69.22
CA ALA A 247 -25.17 -7.46 -70.36
C ALA A 247 -25.97 -8.72 -70.73
N THR A 248 -25.33 -9.89 -70.67
CA THR A 248 -25.99 -11.17 -70.96
C THR A 248 -26.95 -11.57 -69.85
N LEU A 249 -26.56 -11.43 -68.58
CA LEU A 249 -27.43 -11.78 -67.44
C LEU A 249 -28.65 -10.87 -67.32
N MET A 250 -28.49 -9.57 -67.52
CA MET A 250 -29.62 -8.63 -67.52
C MET A 250 -30.65 -8.98 -68.60
N ARG A 251 -30.20 -9.55 -69.74
CA ARG A 251 -31.10 -10.05 -70.78
C ARG A 251 -31.78 -11.36 -70.38
N LEU A 252 -31.06 -12.29 -69.76
CA LEU A 252 -31.65 -13.55 -69.29
C LEU A 252 -32.70 -13.31 -68.21
N LEU A 253 -32.53 -12.24 -67.42
CA LEU A 253 -33.44 -11.80 -66.37
C LEU A 253 -34.48 -10.77 -66.86
N ALA A 254 -34.52 -10.47 -68.15
CA ALA A 254 -35.47 -9.52 -68.70
C ALA A 254 -36.91 -10.01 -68.54
N GLY A 255 -37.78 -9.16 -68.00
CA GLY A 255 -39.18 -9.52 -67.73
C GLY A 255 -39.37 -10.47 -66.54
N VAL A 256 -38.32 -10.68 -65.74
CA VAL A 256 -38.37 -11.49 -64.51
C VAL A 256 -38.49 -10.56 -63.30
N VAL A 257 -39.50 -10.81 -62.48
CA VAL A 257 -39.74 -10.11 -61.22
C VAL A 257 -39.71 -11.09 -60.05
N LEU A 258 -39.10 -10.67 -58.96
CA LEU A 258 -38.98 -11.43 -57.73
C LEU A 258 -40.06 -10.96 -56.75
N VAL A 259 -40.74 -11.91 -56.12
CA VAL A 259 -41.85 -11.68 -55.18
C VAL A 259 -41.66 -12.52 -53.93
N GLU A 260 -42.27 -12.14 -52.82
CA GLU A 260 -42.11 -12.88 -51.55
C GLU A 260 -42.80 -14.26 -51.62
N ASP A 261 -44.02 -14.33 -52.18
CA ASP A 261 -44.82 -15.56 -52.18
C ASP A 261 -45.68 -15.77 -53.44
N LEU A 262 -46.36 -16.92 -53.51
CA LEU A 262 -47.23 -17.31 -54.62
C LEU A 262 -48.48 -16.41 -54.77
N ALA A 263 -48.95 -15.80 -53.68
CA ALA A 263 -50.10 -14.91 -53.73
C ALA A 263 -49.74 -13.60 -54.44
N ASP A 264 -48.54 -13.07 -54.17
CA ASP A 264 -47.97 -11.94 -54.88
C ASP A 264 -47.66 -12.29 -56.34
N ALA A 265 -47.09 -13.46 -56.62
CA ALA A 265 -46.86 -13.92 -57.99
C ALA A 265 -48.15 -13.90 -58.83
N ARG A 266 -49.25 -14.42 -58.26
CA ARG A 266 -50.57 -14.43 -58.93
C ARG A 266 -51.07 -13.01 -59.20
N ARG A 267 -50.94 -12.10 -58.25
CA ARG A 267 -51.39 -10.70 -58.39
C ARG A 267 -50.61 -10.01 -59.51
N VAL A 268 -49.29 -10.14 -59.51
CA VAL A 268 -48.41 -9.57 -60.53
C VAL A 268 -48.75 -10.08 -61.93
N LEU A 269 -48.94 -11.39 -62.10
CA LEU A 269 -49.25 -11.98 -63.41
C LEU A 269 -50.67 -11.67 -63.91
N THR A 270 -51.58 -11.29 -63.01
CA THR A 270 -52.93 -10.83 -63.41
C THR A 270 -52.85 -9.44 -64.06
N ASP A 271 -52.04 -8.56 -63.49
CA ASP A 271 -51.90 -7.17 -63.95
C ASP A 271 -50.88 -7.04 -65.11
N ALA A 272 -49.85 -7.89 -65.12
CA ALA A 272 -48.77 -7.90 -66.10
C ALA A 272 -48.50 -9.32 -66.64
N PRO A 273 -49.36 -9.83 -67.54
CA PRO A 273 -49.33 -11.23 -68.00
C PRO A 273 -48.09 -11.59 -68.84
N THR A 274 -47.29 -10.61 -69.26
CA THR A 274 -46.07 -10.82 -70.03
C THR A 274 -44.84 -11.09 -69.17
N LEU A 275 -44.93 -10.94 -67.85
CA LEU A 275 -43.82 -11.14 -66.92
C LEU A 275 -43.71 -12.60 -66.47
N THR A 276 -42.55 -12.93 -65.90
CA THR A 276 -42.33 -14.15 -65.11
C THR A 276 -42.10 -13.75 -63.66
N ALA A 277 -42.96 -14.21 -62.76
CA ALA A 277 -42.84 -13.97 -61.32
C ALA A 277 -42.13 -15.16 -60.67
N VAL A 278 -41.08 -14.89 -59.89
CA VAL A 278 -40.35 -15.92 -59.14
C VAL A 278 -40.43 -15.63 -57.65
N THR A 279 -40.94 -16.59 -56.88
CA THR A 279 -41.04 -16.45 -55.42
C THR A 279 -39.67 -16.54 -54.78
N ARG A 280 -39.54 -16.03 -53.55
CA ARG A 280 -38.32 -16.14 -52.75
C ARG A 280 -37.87 -17.59 -52.54
N ALA A 281 -38.82 -18.52 -52.48
CA ALA A 281 -38.56 -19.95 -52.37
C ALA A 281 -38.09 -20.62 -53.69
N GLY A 282 -38.16 -19.89 -54.81
CA GLY A 282 -37.76 -20.40 -56.14
C GLY A 282 -38.90 -20.95 -56.98
N ASP A 283 -40.16 -20.69 -56.65
CA ASP A 283 -41.28 -21.06 -57.53
C ASP A 283 -41.36 -20.07 -58.70
N VAL A 284 -41.33 -20.56 -59.93
CA VAL A 284 -41.38 -19.78 -61.17
C VAL A 284 -42.77 -19.87 -61.77
N LEU A 285 -43.42 -18.73 -62.00
CA LEU A 285 -44.75 -18.64 -62.58
C LEU A 285 -44.77 -17.66 -63.76
N SER A 286 -45.40 -18.08 -64.84
CA SER A 286 -45.83 -17.22 -65.94
C SER A 286 -47.26 -17.60 -66.33
N VAL A 287 -47.86 -16.86 -67.27
CA VAL A 287 -49.21 -17.21 -67.78
C VAL A 287 -49.22 -18.50 -68.62
N THR A 288 -48.05 -19.01 -69.02
CA THR A 288 -47.90 -20.18 -69.89
C THR A 288 -47.31 -21.41 -69.20
N ALA A 289 -46.60 -21.22 -68.09
CA ALA A 289 -45.93 -22.29 -67.37
C ALA A 289 -45.79 -21.98 -65.88
N ALA A 290 -45.73 -23.03 -65.06
CA ALA A 290 -45.38 -22.92 -63.65
C ALA A 290 -44.47 -24.07 -63.26
N HIS A 291 -43.46 -23.77 -62.44
CA HIS A 291 -42.52 -24.73 -61.87
C HIS A 291 -42.29 -24.37 -60.40
N GLY A 292 -42.48 -25.31 -59.48
CA GLY A 292 -42.39 -25.04 -58.05
C GLY A 292 -42.67 -26.28 -57.22
N GLY A 293 -42.46 -26.19 -55.90
CA GLY A 293 -42.61 -27.35 -55.01
C GLY A 293 -41.93 -27.18 -53.65
N ALA A 294 -41.81 -28.28 -52.90
CA ALA A 294 -41.06 -28.28 -51.65
C ALA A 294 -39.60 -27.86 -51.91
N PRO A 295 -38.96 -27.12 -50.99
CA PRO A 295 -37.57 -26.72 -51.15
C PRO A 295 -36.70 -27.95 -51.43
N GLY A 296 -35.98 -27.93 -52.55
CA GLY A 296 -35.07 -28.99 -52.95
C GLY A 296 -33.76 -28.95 -52.16
N ALA A 297 -32.75 -29.67 -52.65
CA ALA A 297 -31.37 -29.44 -52.20
C ALA A 297 -30.97 -27.98 -52.44
N PRO A 298 -30.04 -27.41 -51.64
CA PRO A 298 -29.59 -26.02 -51.81
C PRO A 298 -29.18 -25.73 -53.25
N SER A 299 -29.55 -24.55 -53.75
CA SER A 299 -29.15 -24.16 -55.11
C SER A 299 -27.64 -23.91 -55.20
N VAL A 300 -27.08 -23.97 -56.41
CA VAL A 300 -25.64 -23.71 -56.61
C VAL A 300 -25.28 -22.28 -56.22
N LEU A 301 -26.18 -21.31 -56.44
CA LEU A 301 -25.97 -19.93 -55.99
C LEU A 301 -26.00 -19.81 -54.46
N GLU A 302 -26.89 -20.52 -53.77
CA GLU A 302 -26.92 -20.57 -52.30
C GLU A 302 -25.63 -21.20 -51.72
N LEU A 303 -25.16 -22.30 -52.30
CA LEU A 303 -23.90 -22.94 -51.90
C LEU A 303 -22.68 -22.05 -52.17
N HIS A 304 -22.69 -21.29 -53.27
CA HIS A 304 -21.62 -20.34 -53.59
C HIS A 304 -21.60 -19.16 -52.59
N ALA A 305 -22.75 -18.55 -52.33
CA ALA A 305 -22.88 -17.50 -51.33
C ALA A 305 -22.43 -17.97 -49.93
N ALA A 306 -22.85 -19.17 -49.51
CA ALA A 306 -22.42 -19.76 -48.24
C ALA A 306 -20.92 -20.09 -48.20
N HIS A 307 -20.31 -20.44 -49.34
CA HIS A 307 -18.87 -20.63 -49.45
C HIS A 307 -18.13 -19.30 -49.30
N GLU A 308 -18.55 -18.23 -49.98
CA GLU A 308 -17.95 -16.89 -49.86
C GLU A 308 -18.06 -16.35 -48.44
N GLU A 309 -19.21 -16.50 -47.79
CA GLU A 309 -19.39 -16.13 -46.38
C GLU A 309 -18.41 -16.90 -45.48
N ALA A 310 -18.23 -18.21 -45.71
CA ALA A 310 -17.29 -19.01 -44.95
C ALA A 310 -15.82 -18.61 -45.21
N VAL A 311 -15.46 -18.20 -46.43
CA VAL A 311 -14.14 -17.63 -46.73
C VAL A 311 -13.91 -16.35 -45.94
N ALA A 312 -14.86 -15.40 -46.00
CA ALA A 312 -14.77 -14.14 -45.26
C ALA A 312 -14.67 -14.36 -43.75
N ALA A 313 -15.42 -15.34 -43.21
CA ALA A 313 -15.36 -15.72 -41.81
C ALA A 313 -14.00 -16.32 -41.40
N VAL A 314 -13.36 -17.11 -42.29
CA VAL A 314 -11.99 -17.61 -42.06
C VAL A 314 -11.00 -16.45 -42.00
N ASP A 315 -11.10 -15.48 -42.91
CA ASP A 315 -10.18 -14.35 -42.98
C ASP A 315 -10.33 -13.40 -41.78
N ASP A 316 -11.57 -13.10 -41.35
CA ASP A 316 -11.82 -12.31 -40.14
C ASP A 316 -11.28 -13.03 -38.89
N ALA A 317 -11.57 -14.32 -38.73
CA ALA A 317 -11.09 -15.09 -37.59
C ALA A 317 -9.55 -15.19 -37.58
N ALA A 318 -8.92 -15.36 -38.75
CA ALA A 318 -7.46 -15.32 -38.88
C ALA A 318 -6.88 -13.96 -38.46
N ALA A 319 -7.51 -12.85 -38.90
CA ALA A 319 -7.10 -11.51 -38.49
C ALA A 319 -7.25 -11.29 -36.97
N ARG A 320 -8.27 -11.89 -36.33
CA ARG A 320 -8.44 -11.86 -34.86
C ARG A 320 -7.36 -12.66 -34.13
N VAL A 321 -7.02 -13.85 -34.62
CA VAL A 321 -5.92 -14.66 -34.07
C VAL A 321 -4.62 -13.87 -34.09
N GLU A 322 -4.25 -13.28 -35.23
CA GLU A 322 -3.00 -12.53 -35.36
C GLU A 322 -2.98 -11.28 -34.48
N ARG A 323 -4.11 -10.57 -34.33
CA ARG A 323 -4.23 -9.44 -33.39
C ARG A 323 -4.01 -9.88 -31.94
N ALA A 324 -4.62 -10.98 -31.51
CA ALA A 324 -4.45 -11.50 -30.15
C ALA A 324 -3.00 -11.92 -29.90
N ARG A 325 -2.37 -12.63 -30.85
CA ARG A 325 -0.96 -13.03 -30.78
C ARG A 325 -0.01 -11.85 -30.69
N PHE A 326 -0.24 -10.82 -31.51
CA PHE A 326 0.58 -9.60 -31.47
C PHE A 326 0.44 -8.85 -30.14
N ALA A 327 -0.75 -8.82 -29.55
CA ALA A 327 -0.99 -8.20 -28.25
C ALA A 327 -0.41 -9.01 -27.06
N LEU A 328 -0.30 -10.34 -27.19
CA LEU A 328 0.21 -11.22 -26.13
C LEU A 328 1.68 -10.96 -25.76
N GLY A 329 2.53 -10.57 -26.72
CA GLY A 329 3.95 -10.27 -26.46
C GLY A 329 4.11 -9.14 -25.44
N PRO A 330 3.64 -7.91 -25.75
CA PRO A 330 3.69 -6.78 -24.82
C PRO A 330 2.95 -7.03 -23.49
N ALA A 331 1.83 -7.77 -23.52
CA ALA A 331 1.09 -8.10 -22.29
C ALA A 331 1.93 -8.99 -21.34
N ARG A 332 2.67 -9.97 -21.88
CA ARG A 332 3.57 -10.81 -21.08
C ARG A 332 4.76 -10.02 -20.54
N GLU A 333 5.33 -9.13 -21.34
CA GLU A 333 6.39 -8.23 -20.87
C GLU A 333 5.91 -7.33 -19.72
N ARG A 334 4.67 -6.84 -19.80
CA ARG A 334 4.04 -6.08 -18.71
C ARG A 334 3.88 -6.92 -17.44
N VAL A 335 3.48 -8.20 -17.54
CA VAL A 335 3.44 -9.13 -16.40
C VAL A 335 4.82 -9.28 -15.76
N ASP A 336 5.86 -9.50 -16.55
CA ASP A 336 7.22 -9.68 -16.02
C ASP A 336 7.75 -8.40 -15.35
N ALA A 337 7.47 -7.23 -15.92
CA ALA A 337 7.80 -5.93 -15.34
C ALA A 337 7.03 -5.69 -14.02
N ALA A 338 5.71 -5.91 -14.01
CA ALA A 338 4.88 -5.76 -12.83
C ALA A 338 5.29 -6.73 -11.71
N ARG A 339 5.60 -7.99 -12.05
CA ARG A 339 6.11 -8.99 -11.10
C ARG A 339 7.43 -8.58 -10.47
N THR A 340 8.33 -8.00 -11.28
CA THR A 340 9.59 -7.46 -10.78
C THR A 340 9.34 -6.28 -9.83
N GLY A 341 8.41 -5.38 -10.16
CA GLY A 341 8.02 -4.26 -9.29
C GLY A 341 7.37 -4.70 -7.97
N ALA A 342 6.44 -5.65 -8.02
CA ALA A 342 5.79 -6.21 -6.84
C ALA A 342 6.80 -6.90 -5.90
N ARG A 343 7.78 -7.59 -6.47
CA ARG A 343 8.88 -8.19 -5.69
C ARG A 343 9.77 -7.14 -5.03
N ALA A 344 10.14 -6.08 -5.77
CA ALA A 344 10.99 -5.02 -5.25
C ALA A 344 10.33 -4.29 -4.07
N THR A 345 9.05 -3.93 -4.20
CA THR A 345 8.28 -3.29 -3.12
C THR A 345 8.12 -4.18 -1.89
N LEU A 346 7.95 -5.50 -2.07
CA LEU A 346 7.91 -6.45 -0.96
C LEU A 346 9.29 -6.58 -0.25
N GLU A 347 10.37 -6.55 -1.02
CA GLU A 347 11.74 -6.56 -0.47
C GLU A 347 12.01 -5.27 0.33
N ASP A 348 11.52 -4.12 -0.14
CA ASP A 348 11.61 -2.84 0.58
C ASP A 348 10.81 -2.87 1.90
N LEU A 349 9.61 -3.45 1.90
CA LEU A 349 8.79 -3.61 3.10
C LEU A 349 9.50 -4.48 4.15
N HIS A 350 9.99 -5.66 3.74
CA HIS A 350 10.76 -6.54 4.63
C HIS A 350 12.04 -5.89 5.15
N ALA A 351 12.71 -5.08 4.32
CA ALA A 351 13.89 -4.33 4.74
C ALA A 351 13.54 -3.26 5.78
N SER A 352 12.35 -2.66 5.70
CA SER A 352 11.85 -1.74 6.73
C SER A 352 11.51 -2.44 8.03
N ASP A 353 10.73 -3.52 7.98
CA ASP A 353 10.37 -4.31 9.16
C ASP A 353 11.61 -4.82 9.91
N ALA A 354 12.62 -5.28 9.16
CA ALA A 354 13.88 -5.73 9.74
C ALA A 354 14.64 -4.58 10.43
N ARG A 355 14.63 -3.37 9.84
CA ARG A 355 15.25 -2.18 10.44
C ARG A 355 14.51 -1.77 11.72
N LEU A 356 13.18 -1.68 11.69
CA LEU A 356 12.38 -1.35 12.87
C LEU A 356 12.57 -2.36 14.00
N THR A 357 12.55 -3.66 13.67
CA THR A 357 12.77 -4.73 14.65
C THR A 357 14.14 -4.61 15.30
N ALA A 358 15.20 -4.40 14.51
CA ALA A 358 16.55 -4.23 15.03
C ALA A 358 16.68 -2.99 15.95
N VAL A 359 15.97 -1.90 15.62
CA VAL A 359 15.95 -0.71 16.46
C VAL A 359 15.16 -0.94 17.75
N ALA A 360 14.00 -1.58 17.68
CA ALA A 360 13.19 -1.93 18.85
C ALA A 360 13.95 -2.83 19.83
N GLU A 361 14.68 -3.84 19.32
CA GLU A 361 15.56 -4.69 20.14
C GLU A 361 16.66 -3.86 20.83
N ARG A 362 17.27 -2.93 20.11
CA ARG A 362 18.32 -2.05 20.66
C ARG A 362 17.77 -1.09 21.72
N LEU A 363 16.60 -0.50 21.50
CA LEU A 363 15.89 0.31 22.50
C LEU A 363 15.55 -0.53 23.74
N GLY A 364 15.05 -1.75 23.56
CA GLY A 364 14.78 -2.69 24.66
C GLY A 364 16.02 -3.02 25.50
N ARG A 365 17.16 -3.26 24.85
CA ARG A 365 18.46 -3.49 25.50
C ARG A 365 18.97 -2.26 26.25
N LEU A 366 18.87 -1.07 25.66
CA LEU A 366 19.28 0.17 26.31
C LEU A 366 18.38 0.49 27.52
N GLY A 367 17.07 0.32 27.36
CA GLY A 367 16.11 0.51 28.45
C GLY A 367 16.31 -0.46 29.61
N SER A 368 16.65 -1.73 29.35
CA SER A 368 16.99 -2.68 30.42
C SER A 368 18.31 -2.35 31.12
N THR A 369 19.31 -1.88 30.36
CA THR A 369 20.59 -1.41 30.89
C THR A 369 20.40 -0.19 31.79
N LEU A 370 19.60 0.79 31.35
CA LEU A 370 19.26 1.99 32.12
C LEU A 370 18.58 1.64 33.44
N ARG A 371 17.48 0.87 33.40
CA ARG A 371 16.75 0.44 34.61
C ARG A 371 17.64 -0.35 35.57
N GLY A 372 18.51 -1.22 35.04
CA GLY A 372 19.46 -2.00 35.83
C GLY A 372 20.47 -1.11 36.56
N ALA A 373 21.05 -0.13 35.85
CA ALA A 373 22.03 0.81 36.38
C ALA A 373 21.41 1.78 37.41
N GLU A 374 20.20 2.27 37.16
CA GLU A 374 19.45 3.11 38.10
C GLU A 374 19.10 2.33 39.37
N ALA A 375 18.61 1.09 39.25
CA ALA A 375 18.31 0.25 40.41
C ALA A 375 19.57 -0.09 41.23
N GLU A 376 20.72 -0.24 40.58
CA GLU A 376 22.01 -0.41 41.27
C GLU A 376 22.41 0.87 42.02
N ALA A 377 22.27 2.04 41.40
CA ALA A 377 22.54 3.33 42.04
C ALA A 377 21.61 3.56 43.25
N GLU A 378 20.31 3.30 43.11
CA GLU A 378 19.32 3.41 44.20
C GLU A 378 19.63 2.50 45.38
N ARG A 379 20.10 1.26 45.14
CA ARG A 379 20.50 0.34 46.22
C ARG A 379 21.81 0.73 46.89
N THR A 380 22.76 1.28 46.13
CA THR A 380 24.08 1.66 46.64
C THR A 380 24.04 2.91 47.52
N ARG A 381 23.16 3.88 47.23
CA ARG A 381 23.08 5.14 48.01
C ARG A 381 22.81 4.93 49.51
N PRO A 382 21.82 4.13 49.95
CA PRO A 382 21.64 3.84 51.38
C PRO A 382 22.82 3.11 52.01
N ALA A 383 23.49 2.23 51.25
CA ALA A 383 24.69 1.53 51.74
C ALA A 383 25.85 2.50 51.99
N ILE A 384 26.05 3.49 51.10
CA ILE A 384 26.99 4.59 51.29
C ILE A 384 26.64 5.37 52.56
N ALA A 385 25.39 5.82 52.71
CA ALA A 385 24.96 6.61 53.87
C ALA A 385 25.19 5.88 55.20
N ARG A 386 24.97 4.55 55.23
CA ARG A 386 25.26 3.72 56.40
C ARG A 386 26.76 3.71 56.73
N VAL A 387 27.61 3.45 55.75
CA VAL A 387 29.07 3.39 55.96
C VAL A 387 29.65 4.77 56.28
N GLU A 388 29.11 5.85 55.73
CA GLU A 388 29.45 7.23 56.12
C GLU A 388 29.16 7.49 57.61
N GLY A 389 28.04 6.97 58.12
CA GLY A 389 27.73 6.97 59.54
C GLY A 389 28.77 6.21 60.37
N GLU A 390 29.14 5.01 59.95
CA GLU A 390 30.17 4.18 60.61
C GLU A 390 31.55 4.86 60.61
N VAL A 391 31.96 5.48 59.51
CA VAL A 391 33.19 6.27 59.42
C VAL A 391 33.15 7.44 60.40
N THR A 392 32.04 8.16 60.48
CA THR A 392 31.87 9.29 61.41
C THR A 392 31.96 8.83 62.86
N GLU A 393 31.30 7.72 63.20
CA GLU A 393 31.33 7.12 64.54
C GLU A 393 32.73 6.64 64.90
N HIS A 394 33.37 5.86 64.02
CA HIS A 394 34.71 5.33 64.25
C HIS A 394 35.77 6.45 64.34
N ALA A 395 35.64 7.53 63.57
CA ALA A 395 36.52 8.68 63.66
C ALA A 395 36.36 9.41 65.01
N ALA A 396 35.13 9.60 65.48
CA ALA A 396 34.86 10.19 66.79
C ALA A 396 35.38 9.32 67.95
N GLU A 397 35.14 8.00 67.89
CA GLU A 397 35.66 7.04 68.86
C GLU A 397 37.20 7.02 68.87
N LEU A 398 37.83 7.04 67.69
CA LEU A 398 39.29 7.07 67.55
C LEU A 398 39.88 8.35 68.12
N ALA A 399 39.29 9.51 67.83
CA ALA A 399 39.73 10.80 68.37
C ALA A 399 39.67 10.80 69.91
N ALA A 400 38.56 10.32 70.49
CA ALA A 400 38.41 10.21 71.94
C ALA A 400 39.42 9.24 72.57
N LEU A 401 39.72 8.10 71.92
CA LEU A 401 40.73 7.16 72.41
C LEU A 401 42.16 7.68 72.23
N ALA A 402 42.44 8.44 71.18
CA ALA A 402 43.74 9.07 70.94
C ALA A 402 44.03 10.17 71.96
N GLU A 403 43.05 11.02 72.27
CA GLU A 403 43.15 12.03 73.34
C GLU A 403 43.43 11.36 74.70
N ARG A 404 42.70 10.27 75.01
CA ARG A 404 42.95 9.48 76.23
C ARG A 404 44.37 8.90 76.25
N LEU A 405 44.85 8.37 75.12
CA LEU A 405 46.19 7.80 75.01
C LEU A 405 47.27 8.86 75.22
N GLU A 406 47.10 10.05 74.64
CA GLU A 406 48.04 11.17 74.80
C GLU A 406 48.17 11.59 76.27
N ILE A 407 47.05 11.78 76.97
CA ILE A 407 47.03 12.10 78.40
C ILE A 407 47.67 10.96 79.21
N ALA A 408 47.36 9.70 78.87
CA ALA A 408 47.92 8.53 79.54
C ALA A 408 49.42 8.33 79.29
N GLN A 409 50.02 8.93 78.24
CA GLN A 409 51.44 8.82 77.87
C GLN A 409 52.37 9.86 78.51
N ARG A 410 51.85 10.96 79.09
CA ARG A 410 52.67 12.02 79.75
C ARG A 410 53.56 11.46 80.87
N GLU A 411 54.56 12.14 81.39
CA GLU A 411 55.32 11.59 82.54
C GLU A 411 54.50 11.66 83.86
N PRO A 412 54.75 10.84 84.89
CA PRO A 412 53.97 10.84 86.14
C PRO A 412 53.97 12.20 86.85
N GLU A 413 55.11 12.87 86.88
CA GLU A 413 55.28 14.21 87.47
C GLU A 413 54.48 15.26 86.69
N GLN A 414 54.52 15.18 85.37
CA GLN A 414 53.75 16.06 84.47
C GLN A 414 52.24 15.82 84.58
N ALA A 415 51.79 14.58 84.84
CA ALA A 415 50.38 14.26 85.00
C ALA A 415 49.79 14.79 86.32
N GLU A 416 50.59 14.84 87.40
CA GLU A 416 50.19 15.48 88.66
C GLU A 416 50.14 17.01 88.54
N ASP A 417 51.09 17.62 87.83
CA ASP A 417 51.08 19.05 87.51
C ASP A 417 49.89 19.44 86.62
N ASP A 418 49.58 18.65 85.59
CA ASP A 418 48.42 18.83 84.72
C ASP A 418 47.09 18.72 85.49
N LEU A 419 46.98 17.78 86.43
CA LEU A 419 45.79 17.64 87.27
C LEU A 419 45.61 18.87 88.15
N THR A 420 46.72 19.39 88.70
CA THR A 420 46.74 20.59 89.53
C THR A 420 46.36 21.82 88.69
N GLY A 421 46.93 21.95 87.49
CA GLY A 421 46.64 23.02 86.53
C GLY A 421 45.20 23.00 86.03
N ALA A 422 44.67 21.84 85.66
CA ALA A 422 43.27 21.70 85.22
C ALA A 422 42.28 21.96 86.38
N THR A 423 42.63 21.57 87.61
CA THR A 423 41.83 21.88 88.80
C THR A 423 41.80 23.38 89.07
N ALA A 424 42.95 24.06 88.96
CA ALA A 424 43.05 25.51 89.12
C ALA A 424 42.31 26.25 87.99
N ALA A 425 42.43 25.80 86.75
CA ALA A 425 41.73 26.38 85.60
C ALA A 425 40.20 26.22 85.72
N ARG A 426 39.72 25.05 86.16
CA ARG A 426 38.30 24.83 86.46
C ARG A 426 37.81 25.72 87.61
N ALA A 427 38.58 25.85 88.68
CA ALA A 427 38.25 26.78 89.77
C ALA A 427 38.16 28.23 89.31
N ALA A 428 39.10 28.68 88.46
CA ALA A 428 39.10 30.02 87.87
C ALA A 428 37.90 30.23 86.92
N ALA A 429 37.62 29.28 86.03
CA ALA A 429 36.48 29.35 85.10
C ALA A 429 35.13 29.34 85.84
N THR A 430 34.98 28.53 86.89
CA THR A 430 33.80 28.53 87.76
C THR A 430 33.64 29.87 88.48
N GLU A 431 34.72 30.50 88.97
CA GLU A 431 34.62 31.82 89.60
C GLU A 431 34.27 32.93 88.60
N ILE A 432 34.79 32.86 87.37
CA ILE A 432 34.41 33.77 86.28
C ILE A 432 32.92 33.58 85.93
N ALA A 433 32.44 32.34 85.78
CA ALA A 433 31.03 32.07 85.52
C ALA A 433 30.14 32.54 86.70
N ARG A 434 30.59 32.34 87.95
CA ARG A 434 29.87 32.80 89.15
C ARG A 434 29.80 34.32 89.23
N SER A 435 30.89 35.02 88.92
CA SER A 435 30.92 36.49 88.87
C SER A 435 30.04 37.04 87.74
N ALA A 436 30.03 36.40 86.57
CA ALA A 436 29.14 36.76 85.47
C ALA A 436 27.66 36.55 85.84
N ARG A 437 27.31 35.42 86.48
CA ARG A 437 25.94 35.19 87.02
C ARG A 437 25.55 36.25 88.05
N THR A 438 26.49 36.62 88.93
CA THR A 438 26.26 37.65 89.96
C THR A 438 26.03 39.03 89.33
N ALA A 439 26.86 39.42 88.36
CA ALA A 439 26.69 40.67 87.63
C ALA A 439 25.38 40.70 86.83
N GLU A 440 24.96 39.58 86.25
CA GLU A 440 23.66 39.45 85.60
C GLU A 440 22.50 39.59 86.60
N THR A 441 22.58 38.97 87.78
CA THR A 441 21.56 39.12 88.82
C THR A 441 21.49 40.54 89.37
N ASP A 442 22.63 41.20 89.55
CA ASP A 442 22.71 42.60 90.00
C ASP A 442 22.15 43.54 88.95
N ALA A 443 22.47 43.32 87.66
CA ALA A 443 21.89 44.08 86.56
C ALA A 443 20.35 43.90 86.48
N ARG A 444 19.84 42.69 86.72
CA ARG A 444 18.39 42.42 86.80
C ARG A 444 17.74 43.10 88.01
N LEU A 445 18.39 43.11 89.17
CA LEU A 445 17.91 43.81 90.36
C LEU A 445 17.92 45.33 90.17
N ALA A 446 18.95 45.88 89.53
CA ALA A 446 19.03 47.30 89.19
C ALA A 446 17.95 47.68 88.17
N LEU A 447 17.73 46.86 87.14
CA LEU A 447 16.63 47.03 86.19
C LEU A 447 15.28 47.01 86.91
N ARG A 448 15.03 46.01 87.77
CA ARG A 448 13.80 45.89 88.57
C ARG A 448 13.59 47.12 89.47
N THR A 449 14.66 47.65 90.06
CA THR A 449 14.61 48.85 90.89
C THR A 449 14.26 50.08 90.06
N LEU A 450 14.84 50.24 88.88
CA LEU A 450 14.49 51.31 87.95
C LEU A 450 13.04 51.18 87.46
N GLU A 451 12.58 49.97 87.17
CA GLU A 451 11.18 49.68 86.81
C GLU A 451 10.20 50.07 87.93
N GLU A 452 10.50 49.72 89.19
CA GLU A 452 9.68 50.12 90.34
C GLU A 452 9.76 51.64 90.60
N GLN A 453 10.90 52.29 90.37
CA GLN A 453 11.02 53.76 90.44
C GLN A 453 10.19 54.45 89.35
N VAL A 454 10.23 53.94 88.11
CA VAL A 454 9.39 54.43 87.01
C VAL A 454 7.91 54.25 87.35
N LYS A 455 7.53 53.12 87.92
CA LYS A 455 6.16 52.85 88.37
C LYS A 455 5.73 53.78 89.50
N ALA A 456 6.59 54.03 90.48
CA ALA A 456 6.33 54.96 91.58
C ALA A 456 6.21 56.41 91.09
N LEU A 457 7.10 56.86 90.19
CA LEU A 457 7.02 58.18 89.54
C LEU A 457 5.75 58.34 88.71
N SER A 458 5.38 57.30 87.95
CA SER A 458 4.14 57.26 87.17
C SER A 458 2.90 57.32 88.07
N GLY A 459 2.91 56.59 89.18
CA GLY A 459 1.85 56.66 90.20
C GLY A 459 1.75 58.04 90.86
N ARG A 460 2.88 58.69 91.15
CA ARG A 460 2.92 60.08 91.68
C ARG A 460 2.38 61.09 90.67
N ALA A 461 2.76 60.95 89.40
CA ALA A 461 2.24 61.78 88.32
C ALA A 461 0.72 61.60 88.15
N ALA A 462 0.21 60.36 88.22
CA ALA A 462 -1.22 60.07 88.16
C ALA A 462 -1.99 60.64 89.37
N SER A 463 -1.42 60.56 90.58
CA SER A 463 -1.98 61.15 91.80
C SER A 463 -2.05 62.68 91.72
N LEU A 464 -0.97 63.35 91.29
CA LEU A 464 -0.95 64.79 91.09
C LEU A 464 -1.95 65.23 90.01
N ALA A 465 -2.10 64.46 88.93
CA ALA A 465 -3.11 64.72 87.90
C ALA A 465 -4.54 64.56 88.44
N ALA A 466 -4.78 63.56 89.30
CA ALA A 466 -6.07 63.38 89.98
C ALA A 466 -6.37 64.50 90.97
N ALA A 467 -5.41 64.93 91.78
CA ALA A 467 -5.54 66.06 92.69
C ALA A 467 -5.82 67.37 91.92
N ALA A 468 -5.13 67.61 90.81
CA ALA A 468 -5.39 68.76 89.94
C ALA A 468 -6.81 68.72 89.32
N ARG A 469 -7.32 67.53 88.96
CA ARG A 469 -8.71 67.36 88.51
C ARG A 469 -9.71 67.62 89.63
N ALA A 470 -9.49 67.07 90.81
CA ALA A 470 -10.34 67.27 91.97
C ALA A 470 -10.40 68.75 92.40
N GLU A 471 -9.27 69.46 92.38
CA GLU A 471 -9.19 70.91 92.64
C GLU A 471 -9.97 71.71 91.59
N ARG A 472 -9.87 71.36 90.29
CA ARG A 472 -10.65 71.99 89.22
C ARG A 472 -12.16 71.74 89.39
N GLU A 473 -12.55 70.54 89.77
CA GLU A 473 -13.96 70.20 90.06
C GLU A 473 -14.48 70.89 91.33
N ALA A 474 -13.67 71.02 92.37
CA ALA A 474 -14.01 71.77 93.58
C ALA A 474 -14.21 73.26 93.27
N ARG A 475 -13.34 73.85 92.44
CA ARG A 475 -13.52 75.24 91.95
C ARG A 475 -14.76 75.40 91.08
N ARG A 476 -15.09 74.41 90.25
CA ARG A 476 -16.31 74.44 89.44
C ARG A 476 -17.57 74.37 90.31
N ARG A 477 -17.56 73.52 91.34
CA ARG A 477 -18.67 73.39 92.32
C ARG A 477 -18.81 74.57 93.27
N ALA A 478 -17.77 75.37 93.48
CA ALA A 478 -17.84 76.60 94.28
C ALA A 478 -18.28 77.83 93.46
N ALA A 479 -18.39 77.70 92.14
CA ALA A 479 -18.87 78.73 91.22
C ALA A 479 -20.33 78.51 90.78
N GLU A 480 -20.93 77.38 91.17
CA GLU A 480 -22.37 77.09 91.17
C GLU A 480 -22.96 77.44 92.54
#